data_AF-A0A6I3Q645-F1
#
_entry.id   AF-A0A6I3Q645-F1
#
_cell.length_a   1.000
_cell.length_b   1.000
_cell.length_c   1.000
_cell.angle_alpha   90.00
_cell.angle_beta   90.00
_cell.angle_gamma   90.00
#
_symmetry.space_group_name_H-M   'P 1'
#
loop_
_entity.id
_entity.type
_entity.pdbx_description
1 polymer ?
#
loop_
_entity_poly.entity_id
_entity_poly.type
_entity_poly.pdbx_seq_one_letter_code
_entity_poly.pdbx_strand_id
1 'polypeptide(L)'
;MTTSELVLLRPFQIRNADEFLDENILELFVDPTSGVAGPFDYCNEIVKGKMGTGKTMYLRANYMYHLSVLVPQMMDRVPLVLPLYIKLSDFQNLHQPEKIYDNILIRLIDEVLNTCEKLQSASELVKLHEGLQNNIFGMWFNRVSQKPVIDKLNKLTAEEYTQQISTELSTQGTIGNNFLQACSTYGKSHFIELKKKDRPQIGDVVFAYDTLLRPINCKLLILFDEVGSIDKTFFEEHGSTSYFETLMNQLRTLDFVRTKIAIYPHTFGDILTETRYGDVVALEDDIYTTAGYTSFLNKTISIAEKYLTSVASHSVSIESVFDVSQDNMQLLEQIIYAADGNMRRLVQLFDSTLNECYKRCQATECANIMDASAAIRNQAIQMEHLYYGADLDFLRTLTAVCKKRTAYRFRFPNKSPILLRYTNKSSEYNILKIKEIGAGRRGTTYWFDYSYCLYADIPTHYQFNSERIARSRSKDEGNWITTVTRITDELIAQANLPGKIDGTIAYLNAEKTAGFISDGTRDDFFFTTGFVIESDKGAHLTVGRKVRFFPVPLDKSMTAREIEIL
;
A
#
# COMPACT_ATOMS: atom_id res chain seq x y z
N MET A 1 15.14 20.71 -19.96
CA MET A 1 15.85 19.90 -18.95
C MET A 1 16.25 18.58 -19.59
N THR A 2 17.49 18.13 -19.41
CA THR A 2 17.95 16.81 -19.88
C THR A 2 17.55 15.71 -18.87
N THR A 3 17.53 14.44 -19.29
CA THR A 3 17.24 13.31 -18.39
C THR A 3 18.17 13.27 -17.19
N SER A 4 19.46 13.54 -17.38
CA SER A 4 20.45 13.55 -16.30
C SER A 4 20.18 14.65 -15.26
N GLU A 5 19.85 15.86 -15.71
CA GLU A 5 19.46 16.97 -14.82
C GLU A 5 18.24 16.60 -13.98
N LEU A 6 17.24 15.98 -14.59
CA LEU A 6 16.01 15.59 -13.91
C LEU A 6 16.26 14.49 -12.87
N VAL A 7 17.07 13.47 -13.19
CA VAL A 7 17.46 12.41 -12.25
C VAL A 7 18.22 12.98 -11.04
N LEU A 8 19.09 13.98 -11.26
CA LEU A 8 19.84 14.63 -10.20
C LEU A 8 18.97 15.44 -9.22
N LEU A 9 17.78 15.87 -9.65
CA LEU A 9 16.79 16.50 -8.78
C LEU A 9 16.04 15.50 -7.88
N ARG A 10 16.31 14.19 -8.03
CA ARG A 10 15.80 13.13 -7.14
C ARG A 10 14.26 13.14 -7.00
N PRO A 11 13.51 13.07 -8.11
CA PRO A 11 12.06 13.31 -8.10
C PRO A 11 11.30 12.39 -7.15
N PHE A 12 11.72 11.12 -7.03
CA PHE A 12 11.06 10.10 -6.22
C PHE A 12 11.59 9.98 -4.78
N GLN A 13 12.35 10.96 -4.29
CA GLN A 13 12.95 10.89 -2.95
C GLN A 13 11.91 10.95 -1.83
N ILE A 14 10.93 11.84 -1.94
CA ILE A 14 9.85 11.98 -0.97
C ILE A 14 8.78 10.93 -1.28
N ARG A 15 8.38 10.17 -0.27
CA ARG A 15 7.43 9.04 -0.44
C ARG A 15 6.38 8.96 0.65
N ASN A 16 6.63 9.59 1.79
CA ASN A 16 5.66 9.66 2.87
C ASN A 16 4.74 10.84 2.62
N ALA A 17 3.44 10.58 2.71
CA ALA A 17 2.44 11.63 2.53
C ALA A 17 2.72 12.82 3.47
N ASP A 18 3.15 12.58 4.71
CA ASP A 18 3.48 13.61 5.72
C ASP A 18 4.67 14.51 5.39
N GLU A 19 5.58 14.06 4.51
CA GLU A 19 6.76 14.83 4.13
C GLU A 19 6.46 15.86 3.03
N PHE A 20 5.32 15.71 2.32
CA PHE A 20 4.90 16.68 1.32
C PHE A 20 4.34 17.95 1.99
N LEU A 21 4.73 19.09 1.43
CA LEU A 21 4.10 20.37 1.70
C LEU A 21 2.63 20.33 1.27
N ASP A 22 1.78 21.02 2.03
CA ASP A 22 0.32 21.06 1.80
C ASP A 22 -0.04 21.49 0.36
N GLU A 23 0.67 22.49 -0.18
CA GLU A 23 0.51 23.00 -1.55
C GLU A 23 0.78 21.94 -2.64
N ASN A 24 1.64 20.94 -2.37
CA ASN A 24 2.01 19.91 -3.33
C ASN A 24 1.10 18.67 -3.27
N ILE A 25 0.27 18.55 -2.23
CA ILE A 25 -0.61 17.38 -2.06
C ILE A 25 -1.58 17.26 -3.23
N LEU A 26 -2.21 18.38 -3.60
CA LEU A 26 -3.14 18.38 -4.71
C LEU A 26 -2.43 18.20 -6.05
N GLU A 27 -1.13 18.45 -6.19
CA GLU A 27 -0.44 18.19 -7.45
C GLU A 27 -0.20 16.68 -7.65
N LEU A 28 0.23 16.01 -6.57
CA LEU A 28 0.77 14.65 -6.61
C LEU A 28 -0.26 13.55 -6.41
N PHE A 29 -1.47 13.86 -5.93
CA PHE A 29 -2.48 12.83 -5.69
C PHE A 29 -3.07 12.25 -6.98
N VAL A 30 -3.35 10.96 -6.95
CA VAL A 30 -3.94 10.21 -8.06
C VAL A 30 -5.24 9.62 -7.55
N ASP A 31 -6.33 9.90 -8.27
CA ASP A 31 -7.66 9.46 -7.90
C ASP A 31 -7.72 7.92 -7.84
N PRO A 32 -7.97 7.33 -6.66
CA PRO A 32 -8.07 5.89 -6.54
C PRO A 32 -9.47 5.35 -6.87
N THR A 33 -10.46 6.23 -7.01
CA THR A 33 -11.86 5.83 -7.20
C THR A 33 -12.15 5.41 -8.65
N SER A 34 -12.99 4.39 -8.80
CA SER A 34 -13.52 3.97 -10.09
C SER A 34 -15.05 3.91 -9.98
N GLY A 35 -15.78 4.75 -10.73
CA GLY A 35 -17.25 4.78 -10.65
C GLY A 35 -17.89 6.15 -10.83
N VAL A 36 -19.00 6.39 -10.10
CA VAL A 36 -19.87 7.60 -10.14
C VAL A 36 -19.68 8.53 -8.93
N ALA A 37 -19.15 8.02 -7.81
CA ALA A 37 -18.74 8.83 -6.65
C ALA A 37 -17.28 9.29 -6.80
N GLY A 38 -17.00 10.55 -6.49
CA GLY A 38 -15.69 11.19 -6.66
C GLY A 38 -14.92 11.23 -5.34
N PRO A 39 -13.58 11.37 -5.40
CA PRO A 39 -12.73 11.31 -4.21
C PRO A 39 -13.00 12.44 -3.20
N PHE A 40 -13.67 13.53 -3.62
CA PHE A 40 -14.02 14.70 -2.78
C PHE A 40 -15.52 14.85 -2.55
N ASP A 41 -16.30 13.80 -2.79
CA ASP A 41 -17.73 13.86 -2.49
C ASP A 41 -17.96 13.94 -0.97
N TYR A 42 -18.99 14.70 -0.59
CA TYR A 42 -19.41 14.85 0.80
C TYR A 42 -20.22 13.61 1.25
N CYS A 43 -19.51 12.54 1.57
CA CYS A 43 -20.08 11.24 1.97
C CYS A 43 -19.28 10.59 3.11
N ASN A 44 -19.86 9.55 3.69
CA ASN A 44 -19.17 8.72 4.66
C ASN A 44 -18.36 7.65 3.91
N GLU A 45 -17.08 7.52 4.24
CA GLU A 45 -16.19 6.55 3.60
C GLU A 45 -15.28 5.85 4.61
N ILE A 46 -15.04 4.57 4.35
CA ILE A 46 -14.02 3.78 5.03
C ILE A 46 -12.91 3.51 4.02
N VAL A 47 -11.77 4.17 4.21
CA VAL A 47 -10.61 4.08 3.33
C VAL A 47 -9.74 2.91 3.80
N LYS A 48 -9.73 1.82 3.05
CA LYS A 48 -9.02 0.58 3.40
C LYS A 48 -7.82 0.33 2.50
N GLY A 49 -6.79 -0.26 3.09
CA GLY A 49 -5.60 -0.77 2.40
C GLY A 49 -4.43 -0.98 3.36
N LYS A 50 -3.43 -1.77 2.98
CA LYS A 50 -2.19 -2.00 3.73
C LYS A 50 -1.46 -0.67 4.03
N MET A 51 -0.50 -0.73 4.92
CA MET A 51 0.40 0.39 5.16
C MET A 51 1.14 0.75 3.86
N GLY A 52 1.21 2.04 3.51
CA GLY A 52 1.88 2.52 2.29
C GLY A 52 1.02 2.59 1.02
N THR A 53 -0.28 2.26 1.08
CA THR A 53 -1.18 2.36 -0.09
C THR A 53 -1.69 3.77 -0.42
N GLY A 54 -1.39 4.77 0.40
CA GLY A 54 -1.77 6.17 0.15
C GLY A 54 -2.99 6.70 0.93
N LYS A 55 -3.42 6.04 2.02
CA LYS A 55 -4.55 6.49 2.86
C LYS A 55 -4.40 7.93 3.37
N THR A 56 -3.24 8.26 3.96
CA THR A 56 -2.91 9.62 4.40
C THR A 56 -2.95 10.61 3.24
N MET A 57 -2.43 10.23 2.06
CA MET A 57 -2.51 11.07 0.86
C MET A 57 -3.96 11.35 0.44
N TYR A 58 -4.84 10.33 0.52
CA TYR A 58 -6.26 10.47 0.21
C TYR A 58 -6.99 11.42 1.15
N LEU A 59 -6.72 11.32 2.46
CA LEU A 59 -7.30 12.21 3.46
C LEU A 59 -6.73 13.63 3.34
N ARG A 60 -5.41 13.80 3.17
CA ARG A 60 -4.79 15.13 2.96
C ARG A 60 -5.30 15.79 1.67
N ALA A 61 -5.50 15.04 0.59
CA ALA A 61 -6.08 15.57 -0.64
C ALA A 61 -7.52 16.07 -0.42
N ASN A 62 -8.35 15.32 0.32
CA ASN A 62 -9.67 15.78 0.73
C ASN A 62 -9.62 17.05 1.57
N TYR A 63 -8.72 17.10 2.55
CA TYR A 63 -8.52 18.26 3.41
C TYR A 63 -8.13 19.50 2.58
N MET A 64 -7.12 19.37 1.72
CA MET A 64 -6.63 20.46 0.86
C MET A 64 -7.67 20.93 -0.15
N TYR A 65 -8.38 20.00 -0.81
CA TYR A 65 -9.43 20.34 -1.77
C TYR A 65 -10.55 21.16 -1.12
N HIS A 66 -11.12 20.67 -0.01
CA HIS A 66 -12.23 21.35 0.63
C HIS A 66 -11.80 22.69 1.25
N LEU A 67 -10.56 22.79 1.76
CA LEU A 67 -10.04 24.03 2.30
C LEU A 67 -9.83 25.08 1.19
N SER A 68 -9.32 24.68 0.03
CA SER A 68 -9.03 25.60 -1.08
C SER A 68 -10.29 26.14 -1.76
N VAL A 69 -11.39 25.39 -1.77
CA VAL A 69 -12.67 25.85 -2.32
C VAL A 69 -13.57 26.56 -1.29
N LEU A 70 -13.22 26.55 0.00
CA LEU A 70 -14.09 27.01 1.09
C LEU A 70 -14.48 28.49 0.96
N VAL A 71 -13.51 29.39 0.88
CA VAL A 71 -13.81 30.84 0.78
C VAL A 71 -14.47 31.21 -0.56
N PRO A 72 -14.01 30.69 -1.71
CA PRO A 72 -14.74 30.86 -2.97
C PRO A 72 -16.22 30.46 -2.87
N GLN A 73 -16.52 29.35 -2.18
CA GLN A 73 -17.89 28.91 -1.96
C GLN A 73 -18.66 29.83 -1.00
N MET A 74 -18.01 30.43 0.01
CA MET A 74 -18.62 31.45 0.88
C MET A 74 -19.07 32.66 0.07
N MET A 75 -18.23 33.15 -0.84
CA MET A 75 -18.54 34.29 -1.72
C MET A 75 -19.73 33.99 -2.65
N ASP A 76 -19.78 32.77 -3.19
CA ASP A 76 -20.85 32.33 -4.10
C ASP A 76 -22.12 31.86 -3.38
N ARG A 77 -22.13 31.85 -2.04
CA ARG A 77 -23.26 31.45 -1.18
C ARG A 77 -23.79 30.05 -1.49
N VAL A 78 -22.89 29.14 -1.84
CA VAL A 78 -23.22 27.72 -2.06
C VAL A 78 -22.99 26.91 -0.77
N PRO A 79 -23.52 25.68 -0.66
CA PRO A 79 -23.30 24.85 0.53
C PRO A 79 -21.80 24.66 0.84
N LEU A 80 -21.41 24.94 2.07
CA LEU A 80 -20.01 24.90 2.50
C LEU A 80 -19.68 23.55 3.16
N VAL A 81 -18.43 23.11 2.98
CA VAL A 81 -17.88 21.95 3.67
C VAL A 81 -16.57 22.35 4.33
N LEU A 82 -16.53 22.35 5.66
CA LEU A 82 -15.32 22.56 6.45
C LEU A 82 -14.65 21.20 6.72
N PRO A 83 -13.43 20.96 6.19
CA PRO A 83 -12.72 19.74 6.46
C PRO A 83 -11.95 19.82 7.77
N LEU A 84 -12.03 18.79 8.61
CA LEU A 84 -11.27 18.65 9.85
C LEU A 84 -10.35 17.44 9.71
N TYR A 85 -9.04 17.64 9.91
CA TYR A 85 -8.05 16.56 9.81
C TYR A 85 -7.59 16.14 11.20
N ILE A 86 -7.88 14.90 11.60
CA ILE A 86 -7.56 14.37 12.93
C ILE A 86 -6.65 13.17 12.78
N LYS A 87 -5.40 13.31 13.26
CA LYS A 87 -4.48 12.20 13.43
C LYS A 87 -4.73 11.56 14.78
N LEU A 88 -5.18 10.30 14.80
CA LEU A 88 -5.43 9.62 16.06
C LEU A 88 -4.14 9.28 16.82
N SER A 89 -2.97 9.29 16.15
CA SER A 89 -1.66 9.11 16.78
C SER A 89 -1.29 10.22 17.76
N ASP A 90 -1.92 11.39 17.66
CA ASP A 90 -1.80 12.48 18.64
C ASP A 90 -2.27 12.03 20.04
N PHE A 91 -3.10 10.98 20.12
CA PHE A 91 -3.64 10.41 21.35
C PHE A 91 -2.96 9.10 21.79
N GLN A 92 -1.87 8.68 21.14
CA GLN A 92 -1.20 7.39 21.41
C GLN A 92 -0.71 7.21 22.86
N ASN A 93 -0.50 8.30 23.58
CA ASN A 93 -0.05 8.30 24.98
C ASN A 93 -1.20 8.08 26.00
N LEU A 94 -2.45 8.04 25.53
CA LEU A 94 -3.62 7.82 26.37
C LEU A 94 -4.01 6.35 26.36
N HIS A 95 -4.16 5.77 27.55
CA HIS A 95 -4.52 4.35 27.73
C HIS A 95 -5.94 4.13 28.25
N GLN A 96 -6.63 5.21 28.62
CA GLN A 96 -8.01 5.14 29.11
C GLN A 96 -8.96 5.51 27.96
N PRO A 97 -9.88 4.61 27.58
CA PRO A 97 -10.74 4.83 26.40
C PRO A 97 -11.66 6.05 26.57
N GLU A 98 -12.09 6.36 27.79
CA GLU A 98 -12.85 7.58 28.10
C GLU A 98 -12.05 8.85 27.78
N LYS A 99 -10.78 8.88 28.18
CA LYS A 99 -9.91 10.04 27.93
C LYS A 99 -9.62 10.20 26.45
N ILE A 100 -9.44 9.11 25.71
CA ILE A 100 -9.27 9.16 24.26
C ILE A 100 -10.52 9.80 23.63
N TYR A 101 -11.72 9.33 24.00
CA TYR A 101 -12.98 9.89 23.54
C TYR A 101 -13.10 11.39 23.85
N ASP A 102 -12.86 11.79 25.11
CA ASP A 102 -12.94 13.19 25.56
C ASP A 102 -12.00 14.10 24.76
N ASN A 103 -10.76 13.66 24.52
CA ASN A 103 -9.77 14.42 23.77
C ASN A 103 -10.11 14.52 22.28
N ILE A 104 -10.71 13.49 21.67
CA ILE A 104 -11.19 13.56 20.28
C ILE A 104 -12.29 14.62 20.15
N LEU A 105 -13.25 14.67 21.10
CA LEU A 105 -14.32 15.68 21.08
C LEU A 105 -13.77 17.10 21.21
N ILE A 106 -12.82 17.32 22.13
CA ILE A 106 -12.14 18.62 22.26
C ILE A 106 -11.41 18.95 20.96
N ARG A 107 -10.71 17.97 20.36
CA ARG A 107 -9.94 18.18 19.14
C ARG A 107 -10.82 18.53 17.94
N LEU A 108 -12.02 17.96 17.84
CA LEU A 108 -12.98 18.33 16.78
C LEU A 108 -13.30 19.83 16.81
N ILE A 109 -13.50 20.40 18.01
CA ILE A 109 -13.80 21.83 18.16
C ILE A 109 -12.54 22.67 17.99
N ASP A 110 -11.40 22.21 18.51
CA ASP A 110 -10.08 22.84 18.32
C ASP A 110 -9.77 22.99 16.82
N GLU A 111 -9.99 21.96 16.00
CA GLU A 111 -9.71 22.00 14.56
C GLU A 111 -10.64 22.95 13.79
N VAL A 112 -11.89 23.15 14.25
CA VAL A 112 -12.77 24.19 13.66
C VAL A 112 -12.15 25.57 13.87
N LEU A 113 -11.66 25.84 15.08
CA LEU A 113 -11.02 27.11 15.42
C LEU A 113 -9.66 27.27 14.71
N ASN A 114 -8.85 26.23 14.66
CA ASN A 114 -7.55 26.25 13.97
C ASN A 114 -7.73 26.47 12.46
N THR A 115 -8.75 25.86 11.84
CA THR A 115 -9.03 26.08 10.41
C THR A 115 -9.44 27.53 10.16
N CYS A 116 -10.22 28.13 11.06
CA CYS A 116 -10.55 29.55 11.01
C CYS A 116 -9.31 30.45 11.08
N GLU A 117 -8.34 30.14 11.95
CA GLU A 117 -7.07 30.88 12.02
C GLU A 117 -6.24 30.73 10.74
N LYS A 118 -6.19 29.52 10.16
CA LYS A 118 -5.49 29.29 8.87
C LYS A 118 -6.04 30.17 7.75
N LEU A 119 -7.36 30.35 7.68
CA LEU A 119 -7.98 31.19 6.65
C LEU A 119 -7.60 32.68 6.77
N GLN A 120 -7.17 33.15 7.94
CA GLN A 120 -6.73 34.55 8.12
C GLN A 120 -5.32 34.80 7.58
N SER A 121 -4.55 33.74 7.32
CA SER A 121 -3.17 33.87 6.86
C SER A 121 -3.10 34.04 5.34
N ALA A 122 -2.74 35.25 4.90
CA ALA A 122 -2.55 35.54 3.47
C ALA A 122 -1.53 34.60 2.80
N SER A 123 -0.47 34.21 3.51
CA SER A 123 0.52 33.27 2.97
C SER A 123 -0.06 31.87 2.79
N GLU A 124 -0.90 31.40 3.70
CA GLU A 124 -1.55 30.08 3.56
C GLU A 124 -2.59 30.08 2.43
N LEU A 125 -3.31 31.19 2.25
CA LEU A 125 -4.25 31.35 1.14
C LEU A 125 -3.55 31.32 -0.22
N VAL A 126 -2.40 31.98 -0.36
CA VAL A 126 -1.58 31.92 -1.58
C VAL A 126 -1.15 30.49 -1.87
N LYS A 127 -0.60 29.78 -0.89
CA LYS A 127 -0.18 28.37 -1.04
C LYS A 127 -1.31 27.44 -1.46
N LEU A 128 -2.50 27.61 -0.85
CA LEU A 128 -3.69 26.83 -1.22
C LEU A 128 -4.11 27.07 -2.66
N HIS A 129 -4.01 28.32 -3.13
CA HIS A 129 -4.34 28.69 -4.51
C HIS A 129 -3.31 28.18 -5.51
N GLU A 130 -2.02 28.38 -5.23
CA GLU A 130 -0.92 27.91 -6.06
C GLU A 130 -0.95 26.38 -6.20
N GLY A 131 -1.20 25.64 -5.11
CA GLY A 131 -1.38 24.18 -5.16
C GLY A 131 -2.57 23.74 -6.02
N LEU A 132 -3.61 24.57 -6.11
CA LEU A 132 -4.76 24.36 -7.00
C LEU A 132 -4.40 24.67 -8.46
N GLN A 133 -3.66 25.75 -8.72
CA GLN A 133 -3.29 26.20 -10.08
C GLN A 133 -2.19 25.36 -10.73
N ASN A 134 -1.21 24.91 -9.95
CA ASN A 134 -0.08 24.09 -10.41
C ASN A 134 -0.51 22.68 -10.84
N ASN A 135 -1.77 22.31 -10.59
CA ASN A 135 -2.35 21.13 -11.19
C ASN A 135 -2.52 21.29 -12.70
N ILE A 136 -1.65 20.66 -13.49
CA ILE A 136 -1.84 20.54 -14.93
C ILE A 136 -3.15 19.79 -15.19
N PHE A 137 -4.12 20.51 -15.76
CA PHE A 137 -5.50 20.09 -15.95
C PHE A 137 -5.62 18.83 -16.81
N GLY A 138 -6.23 17.78 -16.25
CA GLY A 138 -6.65 16.58 -17.00
C GLY A 138 -6.92 15.32 -16.16
N MET A 139 -6.31 15.16 -14.99
CA MET A 139 -6.24 13.84 -14.34
C MET A 139 -7.18 13.61 -13.15
N TRP A 140 -7.76 14.66 -12.58
CA TRP A 140 -8.55 14.57 -11.35
C TRP A 140 -10.07 14.59 -11.56
N PHE A 141 -10.52 15.26 -12.63
CA PHE A 141 -11.89 15.75 -12.73
C PHE A 141 -12.49 15.49 -14.11
N ASN A 142 -12.74 14.22 -14.42
CA ASN A 142 -13.61 13.86 -15.54
C ASN A 142 -15.11 14.07 -15.22
N ARG A 143 -15.47 14.74 -14.12
CA ARG A 143 -16.87 14.92 -13.67
C ARG A 143 -17.31 16.38 -13.65
N VAL A 144 -18.55 16.60 -14.11
CA VAL A 144 -19.15 17.91 -14.48
C VAL A 144 -19.41 18.84 -13.29
N SER A 145 -19.61 18.31 -12.08
CA SER A 145 -20.07 19.10 -10.91
C SER A 145 -19.00 20.00 -10.28
N GLN A 146 -17.73 19.61 -10.33
CA GLN A 146 -16.63 20.33 -9.66
C GLN A 146 -15.87 21.28 -10.61
N LYS A 147 -15.99 21.03 -11.92
CA LYS A 147 -15.35 21.79 -12.98
C LYS A 147 -15.64 23.32 -12.95
N PRO A 148 -16.87 23.80 -12.69
CA PRO A 148 -17.16 25.24 -12.72
C PRO A 148 -16.44 26.05 -11.65
N VAL A 149 -16.30 25.51 -10.42
CA VAL A 149 -15.63 26.19 -9.30
C VAL A 149 -14.13 26.26 -9.56
N ILE A 150 -13.55 25.16 -10.02
CA ILE A 150 -12.11 25.09 -10.32
C ILE A 150 -11.76 25.96 -11.54
N ASP A 151 -12.56 25.92 -12.61
CA ASP A 151 -12.38 26.78 -13.79
C ASP A 151 -12.43 28.28 -13.43
N LYS A 152 -13.20 28.64 -12.40
CA LYS A 152 -13.25 30.01 -11.88
C LYS A 152 -11.99 30.34 -11.08
N LEU A 153 -11.52 29.44 -10.24
CA LEU A 153 -10.30 29.63 -9.45
C LEU A 153 -9.06 29.76 -10.33
N ASN A 154 -8.94 28.96 -11.38
CA ASN A 154 -7.81 29.06 -12.31
C ASN A 154 -7.70 30.39 -13.05
N LYS A 155 -8.81 31.10 -13.21
CA LYS A 155 -8.82 32.40 -13.90
C LYS A 155 -8.28 33.54 -13.03
N LEU A 156 -8.12 33.31 -11.73
CA LEU A 156 -7.60 34.29 -10.79
C LEU A 156 -6.10 34.09 -10.62
N THR A 157 -5.31 35.14 -10.70
CA THR A 157 -3.94 35.13 -10.18
C THR A 157 -3.95 34.94 -8.66
N ALA A 158 -2.84 34.48 -8.07
CA ALA A 158 -2.72 34.35 -6.62
C ALA A 158 -2.95 35.69 -5.89
N GLU A 159 -2.54 36.81 -6.48
CA GLU A 159 -2.79 38.15 -5.95
C GLU A 159 -4.29 38.51 -5.97
N GLU A 160 -4.97 38.30 -7.10
CA GLU A 160 -6.41 38.55 -7.22
C GLU A 160 -7.23 37.67 -6.28
N TYR A 161 -6.87 36.39 -6.15
CA TYR A 161 -7.47 35.46 -5.22
C TYR A 161 -7.31 35.94 -3.77
N THR A 162 -6.09 36.31 -3.39
CA THR A 162 -5.79 36.78 -2.03
C THR A 162 -6.53 38.07 -1.73
N GLN A 163 -6.63 39.00 -2.69
CA GLN A 163 -7.37 40.24 -2.51
C GLN A 163 -8.88 40.01 -2.34
N GLN A 164 -9.47 39.13 -3.16
CA GLN A 164 -10.88 38.77 -3.06
C GLN A 164 -11.21 38.11 -1.72
N ILE A 165 -10.39 37.17 -1.30
CA ILE A 165 -10.57 36.48 -0.01
C ILE A 165 -10.33 37.42 1.15
N SER A 166 -9.27 38.22 1.13
CA SER A 166 -8.99 39.18 2.19
C SER A 166 -10.16 40.16 2.33
N THR A 167 -10.79 40.55 1.23
CA THR A 167 -11.99 41.40 1.24
C THR A 167 -13.18 40.68 1.88
N GLU A 168 -13.47 39.43 1.49
CA GLU A 168 -14.54 38.62 2.09
C GLU A 168 -14.32 38.36 3.58
N LEU A 169 -13.08 38.19 4.03
CA LEU A 169 -12.76 37.90 5.43
C LEU A 169 -12.68 39.16 6.31
N SER A 170 -12.40 40.34 5.74
CA SER A 170 -12.22 41.58 6.51
C SER A 170 -13.42 42.52 6.49
N THR A 171 -14.26 42.47 5.46
CA THR A 171 -15.37 43.42 5.29
C THR A 171 -16.51 43.11 6.26
N GLN A 172 -17.00 44.10 7.01
CA GLN A 172 -18.11 43.87 7.95
C GLN A 172 -19.40 43.47 7.22
N GLY A 173 -20.08 42.44 7.72
CA GLY A 173 -21.34 41.95 7.19
C GLY A 173 -21.22 40.83 6.15
N THR A 174 -20.01 40.47 5.73
CA THR A 174 -19.77 39.29 4.89
C THR A 174 -19.89 37.98 5.70
N ILE A 175 -20.09 36.86 4.99
CA ILE A 175 -20.21 35.53 5.64
C ILE A 175 -18.87 35.17 6.28
N GLY A 176 -17.77 35.40 5.56
CA GLY A 176 -16.41 35.14 6.04
C GLY A 176 -16.07 35.89 7.33
N ASN A 177 -16.26 37.21 7.37
CA ASN A 177 -15.93 38.01 8.56
C ASN A 177 -16.79 37.62 9.78
N ASN A 178 -18.09 37.41 9.57
CA ASN A 178 -18.99 36.99 10.66
C ASN A 178 -18.55 35.64 11.24
N PHE A 179 -18.14 34.69 10.39
CA PHE A 179 -17.59 33.41 10.81
C PHE A 179 -16.29 33.58 11.64
N LEU A 180 -15.35 34.40 11.17
CA LEU A 180 -14.09 34.67 11.88
C LEU A 180 -14.33 35.31 13.27
N GLN A 181 -15.26 36.25 13.36
CA GLN A 181 -15.61 36.89 14.64
C GLN A 181 -16.27 35.92 15.63
N ALA A 182 -17.16 35.05 15.13
CA ALA A 182 -17.78 34.01 15.95
C ALA A 182 -16.73 33.04 16.51
N CYS A 183 -15.82 32.55 15.67
CA CYS A 183 -14.72 31.68 16.09
C CYS A 183 -13.78 32.35 17.10
N SER A 184 -13.38 33.61 16.87
CA SER A 184 -12.51 34.33 17.82
C SER A 184 -13.17 34.51 19.18
N THR A 185 -14.46 34.85 19.19
CA THR A 185 -15.24 35.03 20.42
C THR A 185 -15.37 33.69 21.16
N TYR A 186 -15.77 32.63 20.46
CA TYR A 186 -15.95 31.30 21.03
C TYR A 186 -14.64 30.72 21.59
N GLY A 187 -13.53 30.91 20.87
CA GLY A 187 -12.20 30.48 21.29
C GLY A 187 -11.74 31.14 22.60
N LYS A 188 -12.08 32.43 22.81
CA LYS A 188 -11.71 33.20 24.01
C LYS A 188 -12.59 32.95 25.24
N SER A 189 -13.75 32.33 25.08
CA SER A 189 -14.68 32.04 26.17
C SER A 189 -15.01 30.55 26.27
N HIS A 190 -15.98 30.09 25.49
CA HIS A 190 -16.58 28.76 25.58
C HIS A 190 -15.57 27.64 25.40
N PHE A 191 -14.59 27.80 24.54
CA PHE A 191 -13.59 26.76 24.30
C PHE A 191 -12.60 26.60 25.47
N ILE A 192 -12.22 27.70 26.13
CA ILE A 192 -11.37 27.65 27.34
C ILE A 192 -12.13 26.96 28.49
N GLU A 193 -13.43 27.21 28.61
CA GLU A 193 -14.28 26.53 29.59
C GLU A 193 -14.42 25.04 29.28
N LEU A 194 -14.63 24.68 28.00
CA LEU A 194 -14.71 23.28 27.57
C LEU A 194 -13.44 22.49 27.90
N LYS A 195 -12.25 23.08 27.70
CA LYS A 195 -10.96 22.42 28.03
C LYS A 195 -10.82 22.10 29.52
N LYS A 196 -11.61 22.74 30.40
CA LYS A 196 -11.63 22.49 31.85
C LYS A 196 -12.74 21.51 32.28
N LYS A 197 -13.63 21.11 31.37
CA LYS A 197 -14.74 20.21 31.66
C LYS A 197 -14.20 18.79 31.86
N ASP A 198 -14.57 18.16 32.98
CA ASP A 198 -14.10 16.82 33.32
C ASP A 198 -14.54 15.75 32.31
N ARG A 199 -15.73 15.92 31.70
CA ARG A 199 -16.32 14.99 30.73
C ARG A 199 -17.04 15.74 29.60
N PRO A 200 -16.32 16.09 28.53
CA PRO A 200 -16.92 16.54 27.28
C PRO A 200 -17.91 15.50 26.73
N GLN A 201 -18.92 15.97 26.00
CA GLN A 201 -19.94 15.13 25.37
C GLN A 201 -20.16 15.58 23.94
N ILE A 202 -20.73 14.71 23.11
CA ILE A 202 -21.06 15.07 21.71
C ILE A 202 -21.97 16.31 21.64
N GLY A 203 -22.78 16.58 22.66
CA GLY A 203 -23.58 17.80 22.77
C GLY A 203 -22.74 19.08 22.76
N ASP A 204 -21.50 19.06 23.25
CA ASP A 204 -20.59 20.20 23.18
C ASP A 204 -20.14 20.47 21.72
N VAL A 205 -19.97 19.41 20.91
CA VAL A 205 -19.69 19.53 19.47
C VAL A 205 -20.89 20.09 18.73
N VAL A 206 -22.11 19.64 19.07
CA VAL A 206 -23.36 20.18 18.50
C VAL A 206 -23.54 21.65 18.87
N PHE A 207 -23.27 22.03 20.12
CA PHE A 207 -23.33 23.42 20.56
C PHE A 207 -22.31 24.31 19.82
N ALA A 208 -21.08 23.83 19.66
CA ALA A 208 -20.06 24.53 18.87
C ALA A 208 -20.51 24.68 17.39
N TYR A 209 -21.05 23.63 16.79
CA TYR A 209 -21.61 23.65 15.43
C TYR A 209 -22.73 24.69 15.29
N ASP A 210 -23.71 24.67 16.19
CA ASP A 210 -24.86 25.57 16.17
C ASP A 210 -24.45 27.04 16.31
N THR A 211 -23.37 27.28 17.06
CA THR A 211 -22.85 28.62 17.30
C THR A 211 -21.98 29.11 16.14
N LEU A 212 -21.15 28.25 15.56
CA LEU A 212 -20.09 28.65 14.62
C LEU A 212 -20.44 28.39 13.14
N LEU A 213 -21.06 27.25 12.84
CA LEU A 213 -21.14 26.71 11.48
C LEU A 213 -22.57 26.69 10.92
N ARG A 214 -23.58 26.46 11.77
CA ARG A 214 -24.99 26.53 11.38
C ARG A 214 -25.37 27.91 10.80
N PRO A 215 -24.92 29.07 11.35
CA PRO A 215 -25.29 30.38 10.81
C PRO A 215 -24.84 30.62 9.37
N ILE A 216 -23.78 29.91 8.93
CA ILE A 216 -23.23 30.01 7.57
C ILE A 216 -23.60 28.80 6.71
N ASN A 217 -24.53 27.95 7.16
CA ASN A 217 -24.95 26.71 6.49
C ASN A 217 -23.75 25.82 6.08
N CYS A 218 -22.75 25.76 6.95
CA CYS A 218 -21.56 24.95 6.73
C CYS A 218 -21.75 23.55 7.30
N LYS A 219 -21.26 22.54 6.59
CA LYS A 219 -21.23 21.14 7.02
C LYS A 219 -19.81 20.73 7.39
N LEU A 220 -19.69 19.68 8.19
CA LEU A 220 -18.41 19.14 8.64
C LEU A 220 -18.05 17.87 7.88
N LEU A 221 -16.82 17.82 7.37
CA LEU A 221 -16.17 16.60 6.88
C LEU A 221 -15.01 16.26 7.80
N ILE A 222 -15.13 15.18 8.58
CA ILE A 222 -14.10 14.76 9.52
C ILE A 222 -13.25 13.67 8.87
N LEU A 223 -11.94 13.88 8.84
CA LEU A 223 -10.95 13.01 8.21
C LEU A 223 -10.12 12.37 9.33
N PHE A 224 -10.44 11.13 9.68
CA PHE A 224 -9.73 10.38 10.71
C PHE A 224 -8.58 9.59 10.09
N ASP A 225 -7.36 9.98 10.40
CA ASP A 225 -6.15 9.26 9.99
C ASP A 225 -5.57 8.42 11.14
N GLU A 226 -4.79 7.41 10.78
CA GLU A 226 -4.02 6.57 11.70
C GLU A 226 -4.85 5.92 12.82
N VAL A 227 -6.08 5.47 12.52
CA VAL A 227 -7.01 4.92 13.52
C VAL A 227 -6.39 3.81 14.38
N GLY A 228 -5.54 2.95 13.81
CA GLY A 228 -4.89 1.86 14.55
C GLY A 228 -3.76 2.28 15.51
N SER A 229 -3.47 3.57 15.67
CA SER A 229 -2.35 4.07 16.48
C SER A 229 -2.67 4.31 17.96
N ILE A 230 -3.96 4.34 18.32
CA ILE A 230 -4.41 4.52 19.72
C ILE A 230 -4.55 3.19 20.45
N ASP A 231 -4.67 3.26 21.77
CA ASP A 231 -4.74 2.08 22.63
C ASP A 231 -5.90 1.15 22.24
N LYS A 232 -5.62 -0.16 22.20
CA LYS A 232 -6.59 -1.19 21.79
C LYS A 232 -7.87 -1.18 22.62
N THR A 233 -7.80 -0.76 23.88
CA THR A 233 -8.95 -0.66 24.79
C THR A 233 -10.04 0.28 24.28
N PHE A 234 -9.72 1.24 23.40
CA PHE A 234 -10.71 2.12 22.77
C PHE A 234 -11.66 1.38 21.80
N PHE A 235 -11.21 0.24 21.27
CA PHE A 235 -11.94 -0.60 20.33
C PHE A 235 -12.58 -1.83 20.99
N GLU A 236 -12.19 -2.17 22.22
CA GLU A 236 -12.66 -3.35 22.93
C GLU A 236 -14.07 -3.12 23.51
N GLU A 237 -14.92 -4.14 23.43
CA GLU A 237 -16.21 -4.15 24.11
C GLU A 237 -16.03 -4.64 25.56
N HIS A 238 -16.55 -3.88 26.53
CA HIS A 238 -16.53 -4.25 27.94
C HIS A 238 -17.96 -4.30 28.51
N GLY A 239 -18.81 -5.14 27.92
CA GLY A 239 -20.22 -5.28 28.31
C GLY A 239 -21.18 -4.23 27.71
N SER A 240 -20.65 -3.29 26.93
CA SER A 240 -21.36 -2.32 26.08
C SER A 240 -20.58 -2.10 24.78
N THR A 241 -21.16 -1.35 23.83
CA THR A 241 -20.46 -0.90 22.61
C THR A 241 -19.15 -0.19 22.97
N SER A 242 -18.10 -0.40 22.15
CA SER A 242 -16.80 0.26 22.36
C SER A 242 -16.91 1.78 22.25
N TYR A 243 -15.92 2.50 22.79
CA TYR A 243 -15.89 3.97 22.69
C TYR A 243 -15.69 4.45 21.26
N PHE A 244 -14.91 3.73 20.45
CA PHE A 244 -14.81 4.02 19.02
C PHE A 244 -16.16 3.89 18.31
N GLU A 245 -16.87 2.78 18.51
CA GLU A 245 -18.17 2.58 17.88
C GLU A 245 -19.21 3.60 18.39
N THR A 246 -19.14 3.94 19.68
CA THR A 246 -19.99 4.98 20.29
C THR A 246 -19.77 6.33 19.62
N LEU A 247 -18.52 6.76 19.45
CA LEU A 247 -18.17 7.99 18.74
C LEU A 247 -18.69 7.96 17.31
N MET A 248 -18.45 6.87 16.58
CA MET A 248 -18.87 6.75 15.19
C MET A 248 -20.39 6.75 15.03
N ASN A 249 -21.12 6.10 15.93
CA ASN A 249 -22.58 6.13 15.96
C ASN A 249 -23.12 7.53 16.21
N GLN A 250 -22.52 8.26 17.15
CA GLN A 250 -22.89 9.65 17.43
C GLN A 250 -22.63 10.56 16.23
N LEU A 251 -21.42 10.52 15.64
CA LEU A 251 -21.06 11.35 14.48
C LEU A 251 -21.97 11.05 13.28
N ARG A 252 -22.27 9.77 13.01
CA ARG A 252 -23.14 9.36 11.90
C ARG A 252 -24.57 9.90 12.03
N THR A 253 -25.07 10.06 13.26
CA THR A 253 -26.44 10.56 13.49
C THR A 253 -26.59 12.07 13.29
N LEU A 254 -25.48 12.80 13.21
CA LEU A 254 -25.49 14.23 12.93
C LEU A 254 -25.61 14.46 11.41
N ASP A 255 -26.70 15.09 10.98
CA ASP A 255 -27.01 15.33 9.56
C ASP A 255 -25.97 16.21 8.85
N PHE A 256 -25.33 17.10 9.61
CA PHE A 256 -24.27 18.01 9.17
C PHE A 256 -22.85 17.41 9.23
N VAL A 257 -22.67 16.14 9.62
CA VAL A 257 -21.35 15.49 9.70
C VAL A 257 -21.22 14.37 8.68
N ARG A 258 -20.08 14.31 7.99
CA ARG A 258 -19.62 13.13 7.26
C ARG A 258 -18.20 12.78 7.68
N THR A 259 -17.85 11.51 7.60
CA THR A 259 -16.56 11.00 8.06
C THR A 259 -15.85 10.21 6.95
N LYS A 260 -14.57 10.49 6.71
CA LYS A 260 -13.68 9.62 5.92
C LYS A 260 -12.61 9.05 6.86
N ILE A 261 -12.53 7.74 6.95
CA ILE A 261 -11.79 7.05 8.01
C ILE A 261 -10.74 6.12 7.40
N ALA A 262 -9.46 6.37 7.68
CA ALA A 262 -8.38 5.49 7.24
C ALA A 262 -8.18 4.32 8.20
N ILE A 263 -8.50 3.10 7.74
CA ILE A 263 -8.42 1.87 8.54
C ILE A 263 -7.40 0.92 7.91
N TYR A 264 -6.58 0.29 8.76
CA TYR A 264 -5.63 -0.73 8.34
C TYR A 264 -6.26 -2.12 8.51
N PRO A 265 -6.15 -3.00 7.49
CA PRO A 265 -6.66 -4.37 7.57
C PRO A 265 -6.12 -5.11 8.79
N HIS A 266 -6.95 -5.93 9.42
CA HIS A 266 -6.57 -6.79 10.55
C HIS A 266 -6.08 -6.03 11.81
N THR A 267 -6.40 -4.74 11.92
CA THR A 267 -6.16 -3.97 13.15
C THR A 267 -7.43 -3.86 13.99
N PHE A 268 -7.31 -3.43 15.25
CA PHE A 268 -8.46 -3.22 16.14
C PHE A 268 -9.46 -2.19 15.60
N GLY A 269 -9.03 -1.27 14.72
CA GLY A 269 -9.91 -0.34 14.02
C GLY A 269 -10.74 -0.97 12.90
N ASP A 270 -10.38 -2.17 12.43
CA ASP A 270 -11.08 -2.93 11.39
C ASP A 270 -12.35 -3.62 11.91
N ILE A 271 -12.95 -3.09 12.99
CA ILE A 271 -14.25 -3.49 13.53
C ILE A 271 -15.42 -2.86 12.76
N LEU A 272 -15.18 -1.76 12.03
CA LEU A 272 -16.19 -1.13 11.18
C LEU A 272 -16.31 -1.92 9.87
N THR A 273 -17.17 -2.94 9.89
CA THR A 273 -17.47 -3.78 8.71
C THR A 273 -18.83 -3.46 8.08
N GLU A 274 -19.66 -2.66 8.75
CA GLU A 274 -21.01 -2.34 8.28
C GLU A 274 -21.03 -1.10 7.38
N THR A 275 -21.82 -1.17 6.29
CA THR A 275 -22.04 -0.05 5.34
C THR A 275 -22.66 1.18 6.00
N ARG A 276 -23.24 1.05 7.19
CA ARG A 276 -23.79 2.20 7.94
C ARG A 276 -22.71 3.25 8.23
N TYR A 277 -21.45 2.87 8.35
CA TYR A 277 -20.35 3.80 8.65
C TYR A 277 -19.74 4.44 7.40
N GLY A 278 -20.15 4.03 6.20
CA GLY A 278 -19.67 4.59 4.93
C GLY A 278 -19.39 3.52 3.88
N ASP A 279 -19.24 3.99 2.65
CA ASP A 279 -18.83 3.13 1.53
C ASP A 279 -17.33 2.82 1.64
N VAL A 280 -16.94 1.60 1.25
CA VAL A 280 -15.55 1.18 1.32
C VAL A 280 -14.79 1.67 0.09
N VAL A 281 -13.77 2.49 0.30
CA VAL A 281 -12.81 2.90 -0.71
C VAL A 281 -11.55 2.05 -0.54
N ALA A 282 -11.38 1.06 -1.41
CA ALA A 282 -10.20 0.20 -1.41
C ALA A 282 -9.06 0.85 -2.19
N LEU A 283 -7.94 1.11 -1.52
CA LEU A 283 -6.71 1.66 -2.14
C LEU A 283 -5.74 0.56 -2.61
N GLU A 284 -6.23 -0.66 -2.82
CA GLU A 284 -5.43 -1.80 -3.28
C GLU A 284 -5.98 -2.30 -4.60
N ASP A 285 -5.10 -2.43 -5.60
CA ASP A 285 -5.41 -3.12 -6.84
C ASP A 285 -4.81 -4.54 -6.77
N ASP A 286 -5.58 -5.55 -7.17
CA ASP A 286 -5.09 -6.92 -7.30
C ASP A 286 -4.27 -7.06 -8.60
N ILE A 287 -2.96 -6.81 -8.49
CA ILE A 287 -2.01 -6.85 -9.62
C ILE A 287 -1.81 -8.25 -10.22
N TYR A 288 -2.37 -9.30 -9.59
CA TYR A 288 -2.30 -10.67 -10.10
C TYR A 288 -3.43 -10.99 -11.08
N THR A 289 -4.40 -10.07 -11.23
CA THR A 289 -5.45 -10.12 -12.25
C THR A 289 -5.14 -9.17 -13.39
N THR A 290 -5.60 -9.48 -14.61
CA THR A 290 -5.39 -8.61 -15.77
C THR A 290 -6.02 -7.22 -15.58
N ALA A 291 -7.24 -7.17 -15.02
CA ALA A 291 -7.95 -5.92 -14.76
C ALA A 291 -7.25 -5.08 -13.69
N GLY A 292 -6.89 -5.68 -12.55
CA GLY A 292 -6.20 -4.97 -11.46
C GLY A 292 -4.80 -4.51 -11.86
N TYR A 293 -4.04 -5.33 -12.59
CA TYR A 293 -2.75 -4.92 -13.15
C TYR A 293 -2.88 -3.70 -14.08
N THR A 294 -3.88 -3.70 -14.97
CA THR A 294 -4.07 -2.61 -15.93
C THR A 294 -4.46 -1.31 -15.22
N SER A 295 -5.36 -1.40 -14.23
CA SER A 295 -5.71 -0.28 -13.34
C SER A 295 -4.48 0.29 -12.63
N PHE A 296 -3.65 -0.58 -12.05
CA PHE A 296 -2.46 -0.18 -11.32
C PHE A 296 -1.35 0.38 -12.23
N LEU A 297 -1.20 -0.15 -13.45
CA LEU A 297 -0.25 0.37 -14.45
C LEU A 297 -0.61 1.82 -14.84
N ASN A 298 -1.89 2.11 -15.08
CA ASN A 298 -2.33 3.47 -15.40
C ASN A 298 -2.05 4.44 -14.24
N LYS A 299 -2.32 4.01 -13.00
CA LYS A 299 -1.95 4.77 -11.80
C LYS A 299 -0.43 4.97 -11.68
N THR A 300 0.35 3.93 -11.99
CA THR A 300 1.82 3.95 -11.94
C THR A 300 2.39 5.00 -12.90
N ILE A 301 1.91 5.03 -14.14
CA ILE A 301 2.31 6.03 -15.14
C ILE A 301 1.93 7.43 -14.66
N SER A 302 0.68 7.62 -14.21
CA SER A 302 0.20 8.90 -13.69
C SER A 302 1.03 9.43 -12.53
N ILE A 303 1.35 8.58 -11.54
CA ILE A 303 2.17 8.95 -10.39
C ILE A 303 3.57 9.34 -10.86
N ALA A 304 4.19 8.54 -11.73
CA ALA A 304 5.53 8.83 -12.23
C ALA A 304 5.59 10.19 -12.92
N GLU A 305 4.69 10.44 -13.87
CA GLU A 305 4.63 11.70 -14.61
C GLU A 305 4.37 12.91 -13.71
N LYS A 306 3.52 12.77 -12.69
CA LYS A 306 3.28 13.84 -11.69
C LYS A 306 4.54 14.20 -10.91
N TYR A 307 5.27 13.20 -10.42
CA TYR A 307 6.53 13.44 -9.69
C TYR A 307 7.59 14.08 -10.58
N LEU A 308 7.71 13.63 -11.84
CA LEU A 308 8.65 14.20 -12.81
C LEU A 308 8.27 15.64 -13.18
N THR A 309 6.98 15.88 -13.41
CA THR A 309 6.43 17.19 -13.78
C THR A 309 6.60 18.22 -12.65
N SER A 310 6.32 17.82 -11.41
CA SER A 310 6.45 18.69 -10.23
C SER A 310 7.87 19.22 -10.08
N VAL A 311 8.87 18.37 -10.32
CA VAL A 311 10.28 18.74 -10.23
C VAL A 311 10.78 19.50 -11.46
N ALA A 312 10.25 19.21 -12.66
CA ALA A 312 10.64 19.88 -13.89
C ALA A 312 9.93 21.22 -14.14
N SER A 313 8.83 21.49 -13.41
CA SER A 313 7.93 22.64 -13.63
C SER A 313 7.35 22.72 -15.05
N HIS A 314 7.31 21.60 -15.76
CA HIS A 314 6.66 21.43 -17.07
C HIS A 314 6.25 19.97 -17.23
N SER A 315 5.31 19.67 -18.14
CA SER A 315 4.89 18.28 -18.38
C SER A 315 6.08 17.42 -18.83
N VAL A 316 6.25 16.26 -18.18
CA VAL A 316 7.30 15.27 -18.49
C VAL A 316 6.67 13.89 -18.61
N SER A 317 6.88 13.26 -19.77
CA SER A 317 6.49 11.86 -20.00
C SER A 317 7.41 10.91 -19.26
N ILE A 318 6.87 9.81 -18.75
CA ILE A 318 7.66 8.75 -18.12
C ILE A 318 8.71 8.17 -19.10
N GLU A 319 8.42 8.15 -20.41
CA GLU A 319 9.29 7.63 -21.46
C GLU A 319 10.61 8.40 -21.60
N SER A 320 10.68 9.66 -21.12
CA SER A 320 11.92 10.44 -21.17
C SER A 320 12.94 10.04 -20.11
N VAL A 321 12.53 9.21 -19.14
CA VAL A 321 13.37 8.80 -18.00
C VAL A 321 13.48 7.29 -17.89
N PHE A 322 12.43 6.55 -18.23
CA PHE A 322 12.40 5.09 -18.25
C PHE A 322 12.27 4.59 -19.68
N ASP A 323 12.99 3.52 -20.01
CA ASP A 323 12.92 2.82 -21.30
C ASP A 323 11.62 2.00 -21.36
N VAL A 324 10.53 2.70 -21.65
CA VAL A 324 9.16 2.17 -21.74
C VAL A 324 8.48 2.74 -22.97
N SER A 325 7.60 1.95 -23.57
CA SER A 325 6.77 2.38 -24.70
C SER A 325 5.45 1.62 -24.68
N GLN A 326 4.49 2.01 -25.53
CA GLN A 326 3.21 1.29 -25.64
C GLN A 326 3.37 -0.21 -25.90
N ASP A 327 4.42 -0.60 -26.63
CA ASP A 327 4.71 -2.00 -26.97
C ASP A 327 5.64 -2.70 -25.96
N ASN A 328 6.33 -1.95 -25.11
CA ASN A 328 7.27 -2.50 -24.12
C ASN A 328 7.10 -1.83 -22.75
N MET A 329 6.32 -2.49 -21.89
CA MET A 329 6.09 -2.08 -20.50
C MET A 329 6.81 -2.99 -19.50
N GLN A 330 7.75 -3.82 -19.95
CA GLN A 330 8.36 -4.86 -19.13
C GLN A 330 9.10 -4.28 -17.91
N LEU A 331 9.73 -3.12 -18.04
CA LEU A 331 10.36 -2.41 -16.93
C LEU A 331 9.36 -2.09 -15.82
N LEU A 332 8.25 -1.43 -16.18
CA LEU A 332 7.20 -1.08 -15.21
C LEU A 332 6.54 -2.34 -14.65
N GLU A 333 6.37 -3.37 -15.46
CA GLU A 333 5.83 -4.66 -15.01
C GLU A 333 6.65 -5.24 -13.86
N GLN A 334 7.98 -5.30 -14.00
CA GLN A 334 8.84 -5.81 -12.93
C GLN A 334 8.76 -4.96 -11.66
N ILE A 335 8.71 -3.63 -11.81
CA ILE A 335 8.56 -2.70 -10.70
C ILE A 335 7.20 -2.86 -10.01
N ILE A 336 6.11 -3.02 -10.78
CA ILE A 336 4.74 -3.22 -10.27
C ILE A 336 4.65 -4.53 -9.48
N TYR A 337 5.19 -5.62 -10.01
CA TYR A 337 5.24 -6.91 -9.32
C TYR A 337 6.06 -6.84 -8.03
N ALA A 338 7.19 -6.13 -8.05
CA ALA A 338 7.98 -5.87 -6.84
C ALA A 338 7.25 -4.97 -5.83
N ALA A 339 6.48 -3.98 -6.30
CA ALA A 339 5.71 -3.09 -5.45
C ALA A 339 4.53 -3.80 -4.77
N ASP A 340 3.99 -4.87 -5.36
CA ASP A 340 2.84 -5.63 -4.83
C ASP A 340 1.62 -4.75 -4.53
N GLY A 341 1.31 -3.82 -5.43
CA GLY A 341 0.21 -2.87 -5.27
C GLY A 341 0.43 -1.79 -4.20
N ASN A 342 1.64 -1.70 -3.61
CA ASN A 342 1.98 -0.71 -2.59
C ASN A 342 2.59 0.56 -3.21
N MET A 343 1.90 1.69 -3.11
CA MET A 343 2.34 2.96 -3.71
C MET A 343 3.64 3.51 -3.11
N ARG A 344 3.83 3.41 -1.79
CA ARG A 344 5.08 3.87 -1.16
C ARG A 344 6.28 3.04 -1.64
N ARG A 345 6.11 1.71 -1.73
CA ARG A 345 7.14 0.80 -2.25
C ARG A 345 7.40 1.06 -3.74
N LEU A 346 6.36 1.36 -4.52
CA LEU A 346 6.48 1.73 -5.94
C LEU A 346 7.39 2.94 -6.13
N VAL A 347 7.12 4.04 -5.42
CA VAL A 347 7.95 5.27 -5.49
C VAL A 347 9.39 5.00 -5.06
N GLN A 348 9.59 4.22 -4.00
CA GLN A 348 10.94 3.80 -3.57
C GLN A 348 11.68 3.01 -4.67
N LEU A 349 10.99 2.12 -5.38
CA LEU A 349 11.57 1.34 -6.47
C LEU A 349 11.89 2.19 -7.69
N PHE A 350 11.10 3.23 -7.98
CA PHE A 350 11.46 4.22 -8.99
C PHE A 350 12.74 4.97 -8.63
N ASP A 351 12.83 5.53 -7.42
CA ASP A 351 14.05 6.21 -6.94
C ASP A 351 15.28 5.28 -7.02
N SER A 352 15.12 4.04 -6.57
CA SER A 352 16.20 3.04 -6.59
C SER A 352 16.62 2.68 -8.01
N THR A 353 15.67 2.58 -8.94
CA THR A 353 15.94 2.27 -10.36
C THR A 353 16.72 3.40 -11.02
N LEU A 354 16.34 4.66 -10.78
CA LEU A 354 17.10 5.82 -11.29
C LEU A 354 18.49 5.90 -10.69
N ASN A 355 18.65 5.53 -9.42
CA ASN A 355 19.95 5.46 -8.78
C ASN A 355 20.87 4.39 -9.41
N GLU A 356 20.33 3.22 -9.79
CA GLU A 356 21.10 2.21 -10.52
C GLU A 356 21.44 2.67 -11.96
N CYS A 357 20.51 3.34 -12.65
CA CYS A 357 20.79 3.97 -13.94
C CYS A 357 21.92 5.00 -13.84
N TYR A 358 21.90 5.85 -12.80
CA TYR A 358 22.97 6.81 -12.55
C TYR A 358 24.32 6.14 -12.29
N LYS A 359 24.36 5.05 -11.52
CA LYS A 359 25.60 4.27 -11.33
C LYS A 359 26.11 3.66 -12.64
N ARG A 360 25.21 3.18 -13.50
CA ARG A 360 25.56 2.54 -14.78
C ARG A 360 26.08 3.53 -15.82
N CYS A 361 25.37 4.63 -16.03
CA CYS A 361 25.65 5.55 -17.15
C CYS A 361 25.53 7.04 -16.78
N GLN A 362 25.51 7.42 -15.50
CA GLN A 362 25.33 8.82 -15.07
C GLN A 362 24.03 9.46 -15.59
N ALA A 363 23.00 8.62 -15.82
CA ALA A 363 21.71 9.02 -16.37
C ALA A 363 21.79 9.75 -17.73
N THR A 364 22.79 9.42 -18.56
CA THR A 364 22.86 9.88 -19.96
C THR A 364 21.89 9.14 -20.87
N GLU A 365 21.39 7.99 -20.42
CA GLU A 365 20.39 7.15 -21.07
C GLU A 365 19.18 6.99 -20.15
N CYS A 366 18.03 6.57 -20.70
CA CYS A 366 16.88 6.17 -19.89
C CYS A 366 17.23 4.94 -19.03
N ALA A 367 16.61 4.87 -17.85
CA ALA A 367 16.69 3.71 -16.99
C ALA A 367 16.01 2.51 -17.66
N ASN A 368 16.69 1.38 -17.71
CA ASN A 368 16.22 0.19 -18.44
C ASN A 368 15.90 -0.99 -17.50
N ILE A 369 15.49 -2.11 -18.08
CA ILE A 369 15.10 -3.33 -17.34
C ILE A 369 16.22 -3.88 -16.44
N MET A 370 17.48 -3.66 -16.79
CA MET A 370 18.63 -4.10 -15.98
C MET A 370 18.76 -3.25 -14.73
N ASP A 371 18.56 -1.94 -14.84
CA ASP A 371 18.57 -1.00 -13.71
C ASP A 371 17.45 -1.34 -12.72
N ALA A 372 16.24 -1.59 -13.23
CA ALA A 372 15.10 -2.01 -12.40
C ALA A 372 15.37 -3.35 -11.71
N SER A 373 15.90 -4.33 -12.44
CA SER A 373 16.25 -5.64 -11.90
C SER A 373 17.33 -5.54 -10.80
N ALA A 374 18.33 -4.68 -10.98
CA ALA A 374 19.35 -4.43 -9.98
C ALA A 374 18.77 -3.78 -8.72
N ALA A 375 17.91 -2.76 -8.88
CA ALA A 375 17.23 -2.08 -7.78
C ALA A 375 16.36 -3.05 -6.95
N ILE A 376 15.57 -3.89 -7.62
CA ILE A 376 14.71 -4.91 -6.98
C ILE A 376 15.55 -5.93 -6.21
N ARG A 377 16.66 -6.43 -6.78
CA ARG A 377 17.57 -7.35 -6.09
C ARG A 377 18.25 -6.70 -4.88
N ASN A 378 18.68 -5.44 -5.01
CA ASN A 378 19.30 -4.69 -3.91
C ASN A 378 18.32 -4.50 -2.75
N GLN A 379 17.04 -4.23 -3.02
CA GLN A 379 16.01 -4.19 -1.99
C GLN A 379 15.87 -5.56 -1.28
N ALA A 380 15.84 -6.66 -2.03
CA ALA A 380 15.75 -8.00 -1.44
C ALA A 380 16.98 -8.38 -0.58
N ILE A 381 18.18 -7.96 -0.98
CA ILE A 381 19.40 -8.12 -0.17
C ILE A 381 19.26 -7.37 1.16
N GLN A 382 18.76 -6.13 1.13
CA GLN A 382 18.50 -5.36 2.34
C GLN A 382 17.47 -6.05 3.24
N MET A 383 16.45 -6.67 2.66
CA MET A 383 15.46 -7.45 3.42
C MET A 383 16.08 -8.68 4.09
N GLU A 384 16.93 -9.44 3.38
CA GLU A 384 17.62 -10.62 3.94
C GLU A 384 18.58 -10.25 5.06
N HIS A 385 19.30 -9.12 4.92
CA HIS A 385 20.24 -8.62 5.94
C HIS A 385 19.60 -8.27 7.28
N LEU A 386 18.26 -8.17 7.36
CA LEU A 386 17.54 -8.00 8.63
C LEU A 386 17.52 -9.28 9.49
N TYR A 387 17.95 -10.42 8.94
CA TYR A 387 17.97 -11.72 9.59
C TYR A 387 19.40 -12.22 9.77
N TYR A 388 19.66 -12.91 10.88
CA TYR A 388 20.99 -13.41 11.25
C TYR A 388 20.92 -14.72 12.02
N GLY A 389 22.03 -15.46 12.06
CA GLY A 389 22.15 -16.74 12.75
C GLY A 389 21.11 -17.76 12.29
N ALA A 390 20.47 -18.45 13.23
CA ALA A 390 19.53 -19.53 12.95
C ALA A 390 18.33 -19.12 12.08
N ASP A 391 17.87 -17.86 12.17
CA ASP A 391 16.77 -17.37 11.33
C ASP A 391 17.21 -17.20 9.87
N LEU A 392 18.45 -16.78 9.62
CA LEU A 392 18.98 -16.68 8.27
C LEU A 392 19.27 -18.07 7.68
N ASP A 393 19.83 -18.98 8.48
CA ASP A 393 20.10 -20.35 8.06
C ASP A 393 18.80 -21.08 7.69
N PHE A 394 17.77 -20.97 8.53
CA PHE A 394 16.46 -21.55 8.24
C PHE A 394 15.84 -20.96 6.96
N LEU A 395 15.92 -19.64 6.78
CA LEU A 395 15.42 -18.98 5.57
C LEU A 395 16.13 -19.51 4.32
N ARG A 396 17.46 -19.62 4.34
CA ARG A 396 18.26 -20.14 3.22
C ARG A 396 17.92 -21.59 2.89
N THR A 397 17.76 -22.45 3.90
CA THR A 397 17.32 -23.84 3.70
C THR A 397 15.92 -23.88 3.09
N LEU A 398 14.97 -23.10 3.62
CA LEU A 398 13.61 -23.01 3.08
C LEU A 398 13.60 -22.53 1.63
N THR A 399 14.39 -21.49 1.32
CA THR A 399 14.58 -20.96 -0.03
C THR A 399 15.12 -22.04 -0.98
N ALA A 400 16.11 -22.82 -0.57
CA ALA A 400 16.68 -23.89 -1.39
C ALA A 400 15.65 -24.99 -1.69
N VAL A 401 14.87 -25.43 -0.70
CA VAL A 401 13.79 -26.40 -0.88
C VAL A 401 12.74 -25.88 -1.85
N CYS A 402 12.26 -24.66 -1.63
CA CYS A 402 11.23 -24.05 -2.45
C CYS A 402 11.71 -23.81 -3.89
N LYS A 403 12.96 -23.38 -4.09
CA LYS A 403 13.56 -23.20 -5.42
C LYS A 403 13.58 -24.51 -6.21
N LYS A 404 14.03 -25.61 -5.61
CA LYS A 404 14.12 -26.93 -6.28
C LYS A 404 12.76 -27.45 -6.71
N ARG A 405 11.71 -27.14 -5.94
CA ARG A 405 10.33 -27.55 -6.19
C ARG A 405 9.52 -26.51 -6.97
N THR A 406 10.17 -25.46 -7.50
CA THR A 406 9.52 -24.36 -8.25
C THR A 406 8.36 -23.71 -7.47
N ALA A 407 8.51 -23.61 -6.15
CA ALA A 407 7.44 -23.35 -5.20
C ALA A 407 7.61 -22.00 -4.52
N TYR A 408 7.34 -20.89 -5.22
CA TYR A 408 7.28 -19.60 -4.53
C TYR A 408 6.06 -19.50 -3.60
N ARG A 409 4.97 -20.25 -3.86
CA ARG A 409 3.78 -20.39 -3.02
C ARG A 409 3.75 -21.76 -2.35
N PHE A 410 3.60 -21.78 -1.02
CA PHE A 410 3.69 -23.02 -0.26
C PHE A 410 2.85 -23.03 1.04
N ARG A 411 2.65 -24.21 1.60
CA ARG A 411 2.10 -24.43 2.94
C ARG A 411 3.11 -25.19 3.79
N PHE A 412 3.32 -24.74 5.02
CA PHE A 412 4.15 -25.45 5.99
C PHE A 412 3.36 -25.64 7.30
N PRO A 413 2.64 -26.78 7.44
CA PRO A 413 1.83 -27.05 8.61
C PRO A 413 2.64 -26.98 9.91
N ASN A 414 2.03 -26.45 10.98
CA ASN A 414 2.61 -26.32 12.33
C ASN A 414 3.88 -25.45 12.44
N LYS A 415 4.28 -24.72 11.39
CA LYS A 415 5.43 -23.80 11.41
C LYS A 415 5.08 -22.32 11.41
N SER A 416 3.81 -21.99 11.58
CA SER A 416 3.36 -20.59 11.63
C SER A 416 4.15 -19.73 12.63
N PRO A 417 4.46 -20.16 13.87
CA PRO A 417 5.24 -19.33 14.81
C PRO A 417 6.63 -18.95 14.30
N ILE A 418 7.28 -19.83 13.54
CA ILE A 418 8.61 -19.58 12.96
C ILE A 418 8.45 -18.69 11.72
N LEU A 419 7.50 -19.00 10.85
CA LEU A 419 7.29 -18.26 9.60
C LEU A 419 6.80 -16.83 9.82
N LEU A 420 6.09 -16.57 10.92
CA LEU A 420 5.64 -15.22 11.30
C LEU A 420 6.79 -14.23 11.46
N ARG A 421 8.01 -14.71 11.79
CA ARG A 421 9.20 -13.85 11.87
C ARG A 421 9.53 -13.14 10.56
N TYR A 422 9.18 -13.76 9.42
CA TYR A 422 9.42 -13.24 8.08
C TYR A 422 8.23 -12.47 7.48
N THR A 423 7.12 -12.35 8.21
CA THR A 423 5.87 -11.69 7.78
C THR A 423 5.48 -10.49 8.67
N ASN A 424 6.18 -10.26 9.78
CA ASN A 424 5.77 -9.31 10.84
C ASN A 424 6.62 -8.03 10.90
N LYS A 425 7.39 -7.71 9.86
CA LYS A 425 8.00 -6.38 9.72
C LYS A 425 6.97 -5.43 9.09
N SER A 426 7.42 -4.33 8.49
CA SER A 426 6.59 -3.60 7.54
C SER A 426 6.38 -4.45 6.29
N SER A 427 5.19 -4.37 5.67
CA SER A 427 4.86 -5.11 4.44
C SER A 427 5.88 -4.92 3.32
N GLU A 428 6.60 -3.79 3.33
CA GLU A 428 7.66 -3.44 2.38
C GLU A 428 8.96 -4.25 2.57
N TYR A 429 9.18 -4.82 3.76
CA TYR A 429 10.40 -5.55 4.14
C TYR A 429 10.17 -7.03 4.47
N ASN A 430 8.94 -7.50 4.29
CA ASN A 430 8.57 -8.89 4.54
C ASN A 430 9.09 -9.79 3.41
N ILE A 431 9.85 -10.84 3.77
CA ILE A 431 10.33 -11.85 2.81
C ILE A 431 9.22 -12.84 2.45
N LEU A 432 8.37 -13.16 3.41
CA LEU A 432 7.18 -13.98 3.21
C LEU A 432 5.93 -13.11 3.37
N LYS A 433 4.87 -13.46 2.66
CA LYS A 433 3.53 -12.93 2.94
C LYS A 433 2.51 -14.04 3.07
N ILE A 434 1.44 -13.73 3.80
CA ILE A 434 0.32 -14.63 4.04
C ILE A 434 -0.73 -14.34 2.97
N LYS A 435 -1.04 -15.34 2.13
CA LYS A 435 -2.08 -15.22 1.11
C LYS A 435 -3.44 -15.69 1.63
N GLU A 436 -3.45 -16.78 2.38
CA GLU A 436 -4.65 -17.36 2.96
C GLU A 436 -4.33 -17.83 4.39
N ILE A 437 -5.06 -17.31 5.37
CA ILE A 437 -5.00 -17.82 6.75
C ILE A 437 -5.76 -19.15 6.77
N GLY A 438 -5.05 -20.23 7.08
CA GLY A 438 -5.65 -21.55 7.20
C GLY A 438 -5.89 -21.91 8.67
N ALA A 439 -7.01 -22.58 8.95
CA ALA A 439 -7.28 -23.19 10.25
C ALA A 439 -7.08 -24.71 10.22
N GLY A 440 -6.51 -25.27 11.30
CA GLY A 440 -6.33 -26.72 11.46
C GLY A 440 -5.47 -27.35 10.36
N ARG A 441 -5.95 -28.44 9.76
CA ARG A 441 -5.21 -29.23 8.74
C ARG A 441 -5.00 -28.52 7.40
N ARG A 442 -5.76 -27.46 7.09
CA ARG A 442 -5.61 -26.74 5.81
C ARG A 442 -4.30 -25.95 5.74
N GLY A 443 -3.78 -25.48 6.87
CA GLY A 443 -2.52 -24.75 7.01
C GLY A 443 -2.53 -23.38 6.32
N THR A 444 -1.78 -22.42 6.87
CA THR A 444 -1.61 -21.10 6.26
C THR A 444 -0.81 -21.20 4.96
N THR A 445 -1.30 -20.54 3.91
CA THR A 445 -0.60 -20.44 2.62
C THR A 445 0.29 -19.21 2.62
N TYR A 446 1.58 -19.44 2.40
CA TYR A 446 2.61 -18.41 2.29
C TYR A 446 3.07 -18.28 0.85
N TRP A 447 3.57 -17.10 0.49
CA TRP A 447 4.38 -16.92 -0.71
C TRP A 447 5.61 -16.07 -0.41
N PHE A 448 6.68 -16.25 -1.19
CA PHE A 448 7.82 -15.35 -1.17
C PHE A 448 7.47 -14.03 -1.84
N ASP A 449 7.99 -12.93 -1.30
CA ASP A 449 7.93 -11.62 -1.94
C ASP A 449 8.60 -11.66 -3.32
N TYR A 450 8.06 -10.90 -4.28
CA TYR A 450 8.54 -10.91 -5.66
C TYR A 450 10.01 -10.49 -5.76
N SER A 451 10.42 -9.45 -5.02
CA SER A 451 11.81 -8.99 -5.02
C SER A 451 12.74 -10.08 -4.52
N TYR A 452 12.33 -10.81 -3.48
CA TYR A 452 13.10 -11.95 -2.96
C TYR A 452 13.12 -13.12 -3.96
N CYS A 453 12.03 -13.38 -4.68
CA CYS A 453 12.01 -14.39 -5.74
C CYS A 453 12.99 -14.06 -6.88
N LEU A 454 13.12 -12.78 -7.24
CA LEU A 454 14.08 -12.32 -8.25
C LEU A 454 15.52 -12.49 -7.75
N TYR A 455 15.79 -12.15 -6.49
CA TYR A 455 17.10 -12.27 -5.86
C TYR A 455 17.55 -13.72 -5.69
N ALA A 456 16.71 -14.56 -5.09
CA ALA A 456 17.00 -15.98 -4.84
C ALA A 456 16.78 -16.87 -6.07
N ASP A 457 16.29 -16.30 -7.17
CA ASP A 457 15.96 -17.00 -8.41
C ASP A 457 14.97 -18.16 -8.16
N ILE A 458 13.91 -17.84 -7.41
CA ILE A 458 12.74 -18.71 -7.21
C ILE A 458 11.76 -18.44 -8.35
N PRO A 459 11.33 -19.45 -9.13
CA PRO A 459 10.38 -19.26 -10.22
C PRO A 459 9.03 -18.72 -9.75
N THR A 460 8.49 -17.72 -10.47
CA THR A 460 7.15 -17.17 -10.22
C THR A 460 6.17 -17.40 -11.37
N HIS A 461 6.65 -17.69 -12.58
CA HIS A 461 5.83 -17.82 -13.78
C HIS A 461 6.11 -19.14 -14.53
N TYR A 462 5.05 -19.72 -15.08
CA TYR A 462 5.13 -20.76 -16.11
C TYR A 462 4.88 -20.15 -17.49
N GLN A 463 5.57 -20.64 -18.52
CA GLN A 463 5.26 -20.33 -19.91
C GLN A 463 3.82 -20.75 -20.24
N PHE A 464 3.15 -20.00 -21.10
CA PHE A 464 1.77 -20.32 -21.49
C PHE A 464 1.63 -21.78 -21.95
N ASN A 465 0.58 -22.45 -21.45
CA ASN A 465 0.26 -23.83 -21.78
C ASN A 465 1.40 -24.84 -21.52
N SER A 466 2.30 -24.54 -20.58
CA SER A 466 3.44 -25.38 -20.24
C SER A 466 3.74 -25.37 -18.74
N GLU A 467 4.46 -26.38 -18.25
CA GLU A 467 5.09 -26.37 -16.91
C GLU A 467 6.53 -25.82 -16.96
N ARG A 468 6.99 -25.36 -18.13
CA ARG A 468 8.30 -24.72 -18.28
C ARG A 468 8.32 -23.37 -17.58
N ILE A 469 9.45 -23.06 -16.93
CA ILE A 469 9.63 -21.78 -16.23
C ILE A 469 9.83 -20.64 -17.23
N ALA A 470 9.00 -19.60 -17.15
CA ALA A 470 9.20 -18.35 -17.88
C ALA A 470 10.22 -17.48 -17.13
N ARG A 471 11.44 -17.37 -17.67
CA ARG A 471 12.54 -16.65 -17.01
C ARG A 471 12.39 -15.14 -17.06
N SER A 472 11.68 -14.61 -18.06
CA SER A 472 11.38 -13.18 -18.17
C SER A 472 10.43 -12.69 -17.08
N ARG A 473 9.64 -13.60 -16.48
CA ARG A 473 8.60 -13.29 -15.48
C ARG A 473 7.64 -12.21 -15.98
N SER A 474 7.38 -12.19 -17.29
CA SER A 474 6.47 -11.28 -17.94
C SER A 474 5.14 -11.98 -18.24
N LYS A 475 4.06 -11.22 -18.10
CA LYS A 475 2.70 -11.58 -18.52
C LYS A 475 2.60 -11.90 -20.01
N ASP A 476 3.56 -11.45 -20.82
CA ASP A 476 3.56 -11.70 -22.26
C ASP A 476 4.14 -13.08 -22.62
N GLU A 477 4.97 -13.66 -21.74
CA GLU A 477 5.55 -15.01 -21.92
C GLU A 477 4.83 -16.08 -21.09
N GLY A 478 4.19 -15.70 -19.98
CA GLY A 478 3.67 -16.68 -19.04
C GLY A 478 2.68 -16.17 -18.00
N ASN A 479 2.17 -17.11 -17.21
CA ASN A 479 1.25 -16.87 -16.11
C ASN A 479 1.91 -17.14 -14.76
N TRP A 480 1.45 -16.45 -13.73
CA TRP A 480 1.81 -16.74 -12.34
C TRP A 480 1.58 -18.21 -12.00
N ILE A 481 2.54 -18.82 -11.32
CA ILE A 481 2.41 -20.17 -10.79
C ILE A 481 1.31 -20.14 -9.72
N THR A 482 0.25 -20.95 -9.89
CA THR A 482 -0.87 -20.99 -8.95
C THR A 482 -0.78 -22.17 -7.98
N THR A 483 0.02 -23.18 -8.32
CA THR A 483 0.24 -24.39 -7.52
C THR A 483 0.74 -24.07 -6.11
N VAL A 484 0.23 -24.80 -5.11
CA VAL A 484 0.64 -24.67 -3.71
C VAL A 484 1.41 -25.91 -3.30
N THR A 485 2.71 -25.76 -3.07
CA THR A 485 3.55 -26.89 -2.65
C THR A 485 3.47 -27.06 -1.14
N ARG A 486 3.37 -28.31 -0.67
CA ARG A 486 3.45 -28.62 0.75
C ARG A 486 4.90 -28.82 1.16
N ILE A 487 5.37 -28.04 2.12
CA ILE A 487 6.68 -28.18 2.76
C ILE A 487 6.51 -28.91 4.09
N THR A 488 7.48 -29.75 4.44
CA THR A 488 7.49 -30.58 5.65
C THR A 488 8.84 -30.49 6.35
N ASP A 489 8.90 -30.87 7.63
CA ASP A 489 10.17 -30.96 8.37
C ASP A 489 11.14 -31.96 7.75
N GLU A 490 10.62 -33.06 7.18
CA GLU A 490 11.42 -34.02 6.43
C GLU A 490 12.13 -33.32 5.26
N LEU A 491 11.43 -32.50 4.46
CA LEU A 491 12.06 -31.77 3.34
C LEU A 491 13.15 -30.80 3.80
N ILE A 492 12.96 -30.13 4.93
CA ILE A 492 13.99 -29.25 5.52
C ILE A 492 15.20 -30.06 5.96
N ALA A 493 15.00 -31.21 6.61
CA ALA A 493 16.08 -32.11 7.02
C ALA A 493 16.84 -32.67 5.80
N GLN A 494 16.11 -33.12 4.77
CA GLN A 494 16.67 -33.66 3.53
C GLN A 494 17.52 -32.63 2.78
N ALA A 495 17.14 -31.35 2.81
CA ALA A 495 17.92 -30.27 2.19
C ALA A 495 19.27 -30.04 2.87
N ASN A 496 19.36 -30.30 4.18
CA ASN A 496 20.58 -30.17 4.97
C ASN A 496 21.50 -31.40 4.87
N LEU A 497 21.07 -32.49 4.24
CA LEU A 497 21.92 -33.68 4.03
C LEU A 497 22.94 -33.43 2.91
N PRO A 498 24.26 -33.48 3.19
CA PRO A 498 25.27 -33.36 2.16
C PRO A 498 25.33 -34.63 1.29
N GLY A 499 25.82 -34.49 0.05
CA GLY A 499 26.11 -35.63 -0.84
C GLY A 499 24.95 -36.11 -1.71
N LYS A 500 23.77 -35.49 -1.65
CA LYS A 500 22.70 -35.78 -2.61
C LYS A 500 23.00 -35.22 -4.01
N ILE A 501 22.74 -36.03 -5.03
CA ILE A 501 22.87 -35.68 -6.44
C ILE A 501 21.51 -35.60 -7.14
N ASP A 502 21.44 -34.85 -8.23
CA ASP A 502 20.23 -34.69 -9.05
C ASP A 502 20.28 -35.67 -10.23
N GLY A 503 19.13 -36.22 -10.63
CA GLY A 503 19.02 -37.11 -11.77
C GLY A 503 17.61 -37.13 -12.36
N THR A 504 17.40 -38.01 -13.34
CA THR A 504 16.10 -38.23 -13.98
C THR A 504 15.74 -39.71 -14.00
N ILE A 505 14.48 -40.03 -13.75
CA ILE A 505 13.99 -41.42 -13.85
C ILE A 505 14.11 -41.86 -15.31
N ALA A 506 15.08 -42.73 -15.61
CA ALA A 506 15.33 -43.25 -16.95
C ALA A 506 14.42 -44.44 -17.28
N TYR A 507 14.05 -45.22 -16.26
CA TYR A 507 13.24 -46.41 -16.43
C TYR A 507 12.35 -46.66 -15.20
N LEU A 508 11.15 -47.21 -15.45
CA LEU A 508 10.23 -47.73 -14.44
C LEU A 508 9.71 -49.10 -14.89
N ASN A 509 9.55 -50.02 -13.94
CA ASN A 509 8.87 -51.29 -14.21
C ASN A 509 7.36 -51.07 -14.48
N ALA A 510 6.69 -52.11 -14.99
CA ALA A 510 5.26 -52.05 -15.34
C ALA A 510 4.36 -51.64 -14.16
N GLU A 511 4.71 -52.06 -12.94
CA GLU A 511 3.98 -51.74 -11.71
C GLU A 511 4.34 -50.37 -11.11
N LYS A 512 5.32 -49.65 -11.67
CA LYS A 512 5.85 -48.37 -11.16
C LYS A 512 6.34 -48.44 -9.71
N THR A 513 6.80 -49.60 -9.26
CA THR A 513 7.29 -49.87 -7.90
C THR A 513 8.81 -49.82 -7.79
N ALA A 514 9.53 -49.96 -8.91
CA ALA A 514 10.99 -49.90 -8.99
C ALA A 514 11.46 -49.35 -10.33
N GLY A 515 12.70 -48.85 -10.38
CA GLY A 515 13.24 -48.22 -11.58
C GLY A 515 14.73 -47.89 -11.50
N PHE A 516 15.18 -47.14 -12.49
CA PHE A 516 16.55 -46.62 -12.58
C PHE A 516 16.54 -45.11 -12.77
N ILE A 517 17.44 -44.43 -12.08
CA ILE A 517 17.68 -42.99 -12.19
C ILE A 517 19.01 -42.78 -12.90
N SER A 518 19.04 -41.91 -13.89
CA SER A 518 20.27 -41.51 -14.59
C SER A 518 20.67 -40.09 -14.21
N ASP A 519 21.94 -39.89 -13.87
CA ASP A 519 22.54 -38.57 -13.64
C ASP A 519 23.27 -38.02 -14.89
N GLY A 520 23.26 -38.79 -15.99
CA GLY A 520 23.94 -38.45 -17.25
C GLY A 520 25.41 -38.89 -17.31
N THR A 521 25.95 -39.51 -16.26
CA THR A 521 27.36 -39.95 -16.17
C THR A 521 27.49 -41.47 -16.01
N ARG A 522 27.15 -42.18 -17.10
CA ARG A 522 27.38 -43.62 -17.39
C ARG A 522 26.71 -44.69 -16.52
N ASP A 523 26.65 -44.58 -15.19
CA ASP A 523 26.06 -45.63 -14.34
C ASP A 523 24.67 -45.20 -13.81
N ASP A 524 23.64 -46.00 -14.10
CA ASP A 524 22.29 -45.75 -13.61
C ASP A 524 22.09 -46.30 -12.18
N PHE A 525 21.32 -45.58 -11.37
CA PHE A 525 21.07 -45.87 -9.97
C PHE A 525 19.75 -46.63 -9.79
N PHE A 526 19.79 -47.84 -9.25
CA PHE A 526 18.60 -48.61 -8.95
C PHE A 526 17.81 -48.00 -7.79
N PHE A 527 16.47 -48.02 -7.86
CA PHE A 527 15.62 -47.66 -6.72
C PHE A 527 14.32 -48.45 -6.64
N THR A 528 13.72 -48.42 -5.45
CA THR A 528 12.35 -48.88 -5.20
C THR A 528 11.54 -47.75 -4.55
N THR A 529 10.21 -47.80 -4.67
CA THR A 529 9.30 -46.84 -4.03
C THR A 529 9.47 -46.74 -2.51
N GLY A 530 9.98 -47.80 -1.86
CA GLY A 530 10.33 -47.78 -0.44
C GLY A 530 11.48 -46.83 -0.08
N PHE A 531 12.28 -46.40 -1.05
CA PHE A 531 13.36 -45.43 -0.87
C PHE A 531 12.95 -43.98 -1.14
N VAL A 532 11.70 -43.75 -1.55
CA VAL A 532 11.12 -42.41 -1.68
C VAL A 532 10.71 -41.90 -0.29
N ILE A 533 11.04 -40.65 -0.01
CA ILE A 533 10.74 -40.01 1.27
C ILE A 533 9.23 -39.95 1.52
N GLU A 534 8.80 -39.97 2.78
CA GLU A 534 7.38 -40.04 3.15
C GLU A 534 6.56 -38.91 2.53
N SER A 535 7.14 -37.71 2.49
CA SER A 535 6.52 -36.51 1.92
C SER A 535 6.18 -36.64 0.43
N ASP A 536 6.89 -37.50 -0.31
CA ASP A 536 6.74 -37.67 -1.77
C ASP A 536 6.15 -39.04 -2.17
N LYS A 537 5.85 -39.96 -1.24
CA LYS A 537 5.32 -41.31 -1.55
C LYS A 537 4.01 -41.31 -2.34
N GLY A 538 3.24 -40.22 -2.30
CA GLY A 538 2.00 -40.05 -3.07
C GLY A 538 2.19 -39.46 -4.47
N ALA A 539 3.41 -39.05 -4.85
CA ALA A 539 3.66 -38.44 -6.15
C ALA A 539 3.72 -39.48 -7.28
N HIS A 540 3.25 -39.11 -8.47
CA HIS A 540 3.26 -40.00 -9.62
C HIS A 540 4.68 -40.16 -10.17
N LEU A 541 5.16 -41.40 -10.20
CA LEU A 541 6.41 -41.76 -10.87
C LEU A 541 6.19 -41.89 -12.37
N THR A 542 6.96 -41.11 -13.14
CA THR A 542 7.00 -41.16 -14.60
C THR A 542 8.44 -41.09 -15.10
N VAL A 543 8.72 -41.74 -16.24
CA VAL A 543 10.01 -41.62 -16.92
C VAL A 543 10.23 -40.15 -17.32
N GLY A 544 11.46 -39.67 -17.18
CA GLY A 544 11.85 -38.27 -17.38
C GLY A 544 11.61 -37.36 -16.18
N ARG A 545 10.97 -37.84 -15.10
CA ARG A 545 10.77 -37.04 -13.87
C ARG A 545 12.12 -36.76 -13.21
N LYS A 546 12.33 -35.51 -12.79
CA LYS A 546 13.51 -35.10 -12.04
C LYS A 546 13.42 -35.57 -10.59
N VAL A 547 14.53 -36.03 -10.06
CA VAL A 547 14.64 -36.53 -8.68
C VAL A 547 15.96 -36.09 -8.08
N ARG A 548 16.02 -36.05 -6.75
CA ARG A 548 17.25 -35.85 -5.99
C ARG A 548 17.40 -36.97 -4.97
N PHE A 549 18.58 -37.55 -4.87
CA PHE A 549 18.78 -38.76 -4.07
C PHE A 549 20.19 -38.85 -3.51
N PHE A 550 20.36 -39.69 -2.50
CA PHE A 550 21.66 -40.03 -1.93
C PHE A 550 22.18 -41.32 -2.60
N PRO A 551 23.34 -41.28 -3.29
CA PRO A 551 23.91 -42.46 -3.93
C PRO A 551 24.56 -43.36 -2.88
N VAL A 552 24.15 -44.62 -2.82
CA VAL A 552 24.69 -45.63 -1.92
C VAL A 552 25.26 -46.79 -2.74
N PRO A 553 26.55 -47.13 -2.60
CA PRO A 553 27.09 -48.33 -3.22
C PRO A 553 26.48 -49.57 -2.57
N LEU A 554 25.94 -50.47 -3.38
CA LEU A 554 25.43 -51.78 -2.98
C LEU A 554 26.05 -52.84 -3.88
N ASP A 555 27.02 -53.57 -3.32
CA ASP A 555 27.85 -54.55 -4.01
C ASP A 555 28.55 -53.99 -5.27
N LYS A 556 28.12 -54.44 -6.46
CA LYS A 556 28.65 -54.00 -7.77
C LYS A 556 27.75 -52.95 -8.46
N SER A 557 26.75 -52.43 -7.75
CA SER A 557 25.74 -51.52 -8.30
C SER A 557 25.55 -50.29 -7.42
N MET A 558 25.01 -49.22 -7.98
CA MET A 558 24.65 -48.01 -7.24
C MET A 558 23.15 -48.00 -6.97
N THR A 559 22.76 -47.73 -5.73
CA THR A 559 21.36 -47.60 -5.31
C THR A 559 21.07 -46.16 -4.93
N ALA A 560 19.92 -45.63 -5.36
CA ALA A 560 19.42 -44.34 -4.91
C ALA A 560 18.56 -44.51 -3.65
N ARG A 561 18.90 -43.76 -2.58
CA ARG A 561 18.11 -43.70 -1.33
C ARG A 561 17.70 -42.27 -0.99
N GLU A 562 16.76 -42.12 -0.05
CA GLU A 562 16.26 -40.81 0.41
C GLU A 562 15.78 -39.95 -0.79
N ILE A 563 15.00 -40.57 -1.68
CA ILE A 563 14.65 -39.99 -2.98
C ILE A 563 13.56 -38.93 -2.81
N GLU A 564 13.89 -37.72 -3.23
CA GLU A 564 12.96 -36.59 -3.38
C GLU A 564 12.48 -36.53 -4.82
N ILE A 565 11.17 -36.39 -5.01
CA ILE A 565 10.55 -36.19 -6.32
C ILE A 565 10.37 -34.68 -6.52
N LEU A 566 11.03 -34.14 -7.57
CA LEU A 566 11.07 -32.71 -7.85
C LEU A 566 9.98 -32.28 -8.82
#